data_AF-A0A962HB46-F1
#
_entry.id   AF-A0A962HB46-F1
#
_cell.length_a   1.000
_cell.length_b   1.000
_cell.length_c   1.000
_cell.angle_alpha   90.00
_cell.angle_beta   90.00
_cell.angle_gamma   90.00
#
_symmetry.space_group_name_H-M   'P 1'
#
loop_
_entity.id
_entity.type
_entity.pdbx_description
1 polymer ?
#
loop_
_entity_poly.entity_id
_entity_poly.type
_entity_poly.pdbx_seq_one_letter_code
_entity_poly.pdbx_strand_id
1 'polypeptide(L)' 'MANLTLSLDDSLLQQAREAALRDHTSVNALVRDYLSRYVDAKRRRFEALDALDAVAARSKSGSEQNWSRDELNER' A
#
# COMPACT_ATOMS: atom_id res chain seq x y z
N MET A 1 -18.59 15.53 -2.64
CA MET A 1 -18.28 14.23 -2.01
C MET A 1 -18.97 13.15 -2.82
N ALA A 2 -18.30 12.03 -3.07
CA ALA A 2 -18.91 10.86 -3.70
C ALA A 2 -19.55 9.98 -2.61
N ASN A 3 -20.69 9.36 -2.92
CA ASN A 3 -21.39 8.45 -2.02
C ASN A 3 -21.07 7.00 -2.39
N LEU A 4 -20.88 6.16 -1.39
CA LEU A 4 -20.66 4.72 -1.53
C LEU A 4 -21.81 3.99 -0.84
N THR A 5 -22.53 3.14 -1.57
CA THR A 5 -23.56 2.25 -1.04
C THR A 5 -23.00 0.83 -1.02
N LEU A 6 -23.09 0.17 0.13
CA LEU A 6 -22.62 -1.21 0.34
C LEU A 6 -23.77 -2.04 0.91
N SER A 7 -23.98 -3.22 0.34
CA SER A 7 -24.85 -4.23 0.95
C SER A 7 -24.00 -5.09 1.89
N LEU A 8 -24.44 -5.21 3.14
CA LEU A 8 -23.78 -5.98 4.20
C LEU A 8 -24.84 -6.80 4.91
N ASP A 9 -24.44 -7.92 5.51
CA ASP A 9 -25.32 -8.66 6.40
C ASP A 9 -25.73 -7.79 7.59
N ASP A 10 -27.03 -7.78 7.94
CA ASP A 10 -27.57 -6.92 8.99
C ASP A 10 -26.90 -7.17 10.35
N SER A 11 -26.61 -8.44 10.66
CA SER A 11 -25.95 -8.85 11.90
C SER A 11 -24.51 -8.32 11.98
N LEU A 12 -23.81 -8.26 10.85
CA LEU A 12 -22.45 -7.72 10.76
C LEU A 12 -22.48 -6.19 10.92
N LEU A 13 -23.41 -5.52 10.24
CA LEU A 13 -23.55 -4.08 10.32
C LEU A 13 -23.91 -3.62 11.74
N GLN A 14 -24.77 -4.36 12.43
CA GLN A 14 -25.12 -4.09 13.81
C GLN A 14 -23.90 -4.20 14.75
N GLN A 15 -23.17 -5.31 14.67
CA GLN A 15 -21.95 -5.50 15.46
C GLN A 15 -20.89 -4.42 15.19
N ALA A 16 -20.71 -4.03 13.92
CA ALA A 16 -19.79 -2.97 13.54
C ALA A 16 -20.20 -1.62 14.12
N ARG A 17 -21.50 -1.30 14.16
CA ARG A 17 -22.02 -0.07 14.78
C ARG A 17 -21.80 -0.06 16.28
N GLU A 18 -22.05 -1.16 16.97
CA GLU A 18 -21.81 -1.28 18.41
C GLU A 18 -20.33 -1.12 18.77
N ALA A 19 -19.45 -1.76 17.99
CA ALA A 19 -18.01 -1.59 18.15
C ALA A 19 -17.58 -0.14 17.89
N ALA A 20 -18.00 0.45 16.78
CA ALA A 20 -17.68 1.84 16.45
C ALA A 20 -18.17 2.81 17.53
N LEU A 21 -19.35 2.57 18.12
CA LEU A 21 -19.88 3.41 19.19
C LEU A 21 -19.01 3.35 20.46
N ARG A 22 -18.55 2.14 20.84
CA ARG A 22 -17.63 1.96 21.98
C ARG A 22 -16.31 2.71 21.75
N ASP A 23 -15.85 2.76 20.51
CA ASP A 23 -14.62 3.45 20.11
C ASP A 23 -14.84 4.95 19.79
N HIS A 24 -16.02 5.51 20.13
CA HIS A 24 -16.40 6.90 19.85
C HIS A 24 -16.23 7.31 18.38
N THR A 25 -16.51 6.38 17.46
CA THR A 25 -16.42 6.58 16.02
C THR A 25 -17.70 6.11 15.31
N SER A 26 -17.67 6.05 13.97
CA SER A 26 -18.77 5.53 13.15
C SER A 26 -18.26 4.56 12.11
N VAL A 27 -19.12 3.64 11.67
CA VAL A 27 -18.80 2.71 10.57
C VAL A 27 -18.37 3.47 9.31
N ASN A 28 -18.99 4.62 9.01
CA ASN A 28 -18.60 5.45 7.88
C ASN A 28 -17.18 6.03 8.02
N ALA A 29 -16.80 6.43 9.24
CA ALA A 29 -15.43 6.91 9.50
C ALA A 29 -14.42 5.77 9.35
N LEU A 30 -14.74 4.57 9.84
CA LEU A 30 -13.91 3.37 9.68
C LEU A 30 -13.73 2.98 8.22
N VAL A 31 -14.81 2.95 7.43
CA VAL A 31 -14.74 2.64 6.00
C VAL A 31 -13.89 3.69 5.27
N ARG A 32 -14.05 4.97 5.59
CA ARG A 32 -13.25 6.04 5.00
C ARG A 32 -11.76 5.88 5.31
N ASP A 33 -11.41 5.69 6.58
CA ASP A 33 -10.03 5.50 7.02
C ASP A 33 -9.40 4.25 6.39
N TYR A 34 -10.15 3.14 6.33
CA TYR A 34 -9.70 1.93 5.65
C TYR A 34 -9.41 2.18 4.17
N LEU A 35 -10.32 2.83 3.44
CA LEU A 35 -10.13 3.12 2.02
C LEU A 35 -8.95 4.06 1.78
N SER A 36 -8.75 5.08 2.63
CA SER A 36 -7.60 5.96 2.57
C SER A 36 -6.29 5.17 2.73
N ARG A 37 -6.18 4.36 3.79
CA ARG A 37 -4.98 3.53 4.03
C ARG A 37 -4.74 2.52 2.91
N TYR A 38 -5.80 1.93 2.37
CA TYR A 38 -5.72 0.99 1.25
C TYR A 38 -5.14 1.65 0.00
N VAL A 39 -5.61 2.86 -0.34
CA VAL A 39 -5.08 3.63 -1.47
C VAL A 39 -3.63 4.06 -1.21
N ASP A 40 -3.32 4.55 -0.02
CA ASP A 40 -1.97 5.02 0.33
C ASP A 40 -0.94 3.89 0.29
N ALA A 41 -1.29 2.70 0.79
CA ALA A 41 -0.42 1.53 0.70
C ALA A 41 -0.14 1.15 -0.76
N LYS A 42 -1.17 1.19 -1.61
CA LYS A 42 -1.05 0.88 -3.03
C LYS A 42 -0.22 1.94 -3.76
N ARG A 43 -0.43 3.22 -3.46
CA ARG A 43 0.33 4.34 -4.00
C ARG A 43 1.81 4.24 -3.64
N ARG A 44 2.15 4.06 -2.37
CA ARG A 44 3.55 3.92 -1.93
C ARG A 44 4.28 2.79 -2.64
N ARG A 45 3.60 1.67 -2.89
CA ARG A 45 4.17 0.56 -3.66
C ARG A 45 4.49 0.98 -5.10
N PHE A 46 3.58 1.67 -5.77
CA PHE A 46 3.81 2.14 -7.14
C PHE A 46 4.91 3.20 -7.19
N GLU A 47 4.89 4.18 -6.29
CA GLU A 47 5.94 5.21 -6.19
C GLU A 47 7.33 4.59 -5.95
N ALA A 48 7.42 3.52 -5.15
CA ALA A 48 8.68 2.81 -4.95
C ALA A 48 9.17 2.09 -6.22
N LEU A 49 8.26 1.52 -7.01
CA LEU A 49 8.59 0.91 -8.31
C LEU A 49 9.01 1.97 -9.32
N ASP A 50 8.26 3.07 -9.45
CA ASP A 50 8.59 4.18 -10.33
C ASP A 50 9.97 4.78 -9.96
N ALA A 51 10.26 4.91 -8.66
CA ALA A 51 11.56 5.37 -8.19
C ALA A 51 12.69 4.38 -8.56
N LEU A 52 12.45 3.08 -8.46
CA LEU A 52 13.40 2.05 -8.87
C LEU A 52 13.66 2.09 -10.38
N ASP A 53 12.61 2.19 -11.19
CA ASP A 53 12.72 2.29 -12.65
C ASP A 53 13.47 3.56 -13.06
N ALA A 54 13.21 4.68 -12.39
CA ALA A 54 13.96 5.93 -12.60
C ALA A 54 15.45 5.81 -12.18
N VAL A 55 15.78 4.95 -11.22
CA VAL A 55 17.19 4.63 -10.86
C VAL A 55 17.82 3.77 -11.93
N ALA A 56 17.13 2.71 -12.37
CA ALA A 56 17.61 1.81 -13.40
C ALA A 56 17.87 2.56 -14.72
N ALA A 57 16.94 3.41 -15.15
CA ALA A 57 17.04 4.15 -16.40
C ALA A 57 18.22 5.14 -16.45
N ARG A 58 18.60 5.74 -15.31
CA ARG A 58 19.76 6.65 -15.23
C ARG A 58 21.08 5.93 -14.92
N SER A 59 21.01 4.68 -14.48
CA SER A 59 22.18 3.88 -14.12
C SER A 59 22.93 3.50 -15.40
N LYS A 60 24.20 3.88 -15.47
CA LYS A 60 25.13 3.45 -16.53
C LYS A 60 26.05 2.32 -16.08
N SER A 61 25.87 1.84 -14.84
CA SER A 61 26.73 0.85 -14.17
C SER A 61 26.45 -0.61 -14.59
N GLY A 62 26.05 -0.82 -15.85
CA GLY A 62 25.91 -2.16 -16.44
C GLY A 62 27.27 -2.69 -16.88
N SER A 63 27.55 -3.95 -16.55
CA SER A 63 28.71 -4.69 -17.04
C SER A 63 28.22 -5.80 -17.98
N GLU A 64 28.87 -5.96 -19.13
CA GLU A 64 28.66 -7.13 -20.01
C GLU A 64 29.41 -8.37 -19.52
N GLN A 65 30.34 -8.19 -18.59
CA GLN A 65 31.13 -9.25 -17.99
C GLN A 65 30.36 -9.91 -16.84
N ASN A 66 30.44 -11.24 -16.74
CA ASN A 66 29.95 -11.99 -15.60
C ASN A 66 30.97 -11.88 -14.46
N TRP A 67 30.49 -11.48 -13.29
CA TRP A 67 31.31 -11.39 -12.09
C TRP A 67 30.95 -12.52 -11.14
N SER A 68 31.95 -13.20 -10.60
CA SER A 68 31.79 -14.05 -9.44
C SER A 68 31.87 -13.24 -8.15
N ARG A 69 31.28 -13.76 -7.08
CA ARG A 69 31.25 -13.07 -5.79
C ARG A 69 32.64 -12.92 -5.18
N ASP A 70 33.55 -13.83 -5.49
CA ASP A 70 34.93 -13.84 -4.99
C ASP A 70 35.75 -12.75 -5.71
N GLU A 71 35.60 -12.60 -7.04
CA GLU A 71 36.26 -11.54 -7.84
C GLU A 71 35.86 -10.12 -7.41
N LEU A 72 34.63 -9.92 -6.91
CA LEU A 72 34.16 -8.61 -6.44
C LEU A 72 34.63 -8.25 -5.01
N ASN A 73 35.11 -9.23 -4.24
CA ASN A 73 35.53 -9.03 -2.85
C ASN A 73 37.05 -9.00 -2.65
N GLU A 74 37.83 -9.26 -3.69
CA GLU A 74 39.28 -9.03 -3.66
C GLU A 74 39.56 -7.52 -3.69
N ARG A 75 40.20 -7.02 -2.63
CA ARG A 75 40.59 -5.61 -2.45
C ARG A 75 42.10 -5.50 -2.40
#